data_AF-A0A445N0B5-F1
#
_entry.id   AF-A0A445N0B5-F1
#
_cell.length_a   1.000
_cell.length_b   1.000
_cell.length_c   1.000
_cell.angle_alpha   90.00
_cell.angle_beta   90.00
_cell.angle_gamma   90.00
#
_symmetry.space_group_name_H-M   'P 1'
#
loop_
_entity.id
_entity.type
_entity.pdbx_description
1 polymer ?
#
loop_
_entity_poly.entity_id
_entity_poly.type
_entity_poly.pdbx_seq_one_letter_code
_entity_poly.pdbx_strand_id
1 'polypeptide(L)'
;MDYARIQNDEAKFENMIACELWRAATLWTDLGFGDFSLHFIKDKEKREVDFLVVKDGKPLVLVEAKLSDTQPARSLAVFQDILQIPAVQLNNEGEGYRVIQNGSKNILIAPAWQWLAGLP
;
A
#
# COMPACT_ATOMS: atom_id res chain seq x y z
N MET A 1 -3.29 31.65 -17.56
CA MET A 1 -4.50 30.92 -17.14
C MET A 1 -4.53 29.71 -18.07
N ASP A 2 -4.26 28.47 -17.70
CA ASP A 2 -4.40 27.74 -16.44
C ASP A 2 -3.28 26.70 -16.33
N TYR A 3 -2.50 26.69 -15.25
CA TYR A 3 -1.51 25.61 -15.03
C TYR A 3 -1.23 25.32 -13.54
N ALA A 4 -2.08 25.80 -12.62
CA ALA A 4 -1.78 25.79 -11.18
C ALA A 4 -2.85 25.14 -10.29
N ARG A 5 -3.87 24.47 -10.85
CA ARG A 5 -4.92 23.80 -10.05
C ARG A 5 -4.88 22.26 -10.09
N ILE A 6 -4.24 21.65 -11.09
CA ILE A 6 -4.00 20.20 -11.11
C ILE A 6 -2.65 19.93 -10.44
N GLN A 7 -2.55 20.22 -9.14
CA GLN A 7 -1.47 19.65 -8.34
C GLN A 7 -1.85 18.19 -8.06
N ASN A 8 -1.29 17.29 -8.87
CA ASN A 8 -1.45 15.83 -8.91
C ASN A 8 -2.00 15.19 -7.60
N ASP A 9 -3.32 15.00 -7.53
CA ASP A 9 -3.98 14.44 -6.34
C ASP A 9 -3.59 12.98 -6.08
N GLU A 10 -3.19 12.23 -7.12
CA GLU A 10 -2.64 10.87 -6.98
C GLU A 10 -1.34 10.92 -6.17
N ALA A 11 -0.42 11.81 -6.53
CA ALA A 11 0.85 11.98 -5.81
C ALA A 11 0.65 12.45 -4.36
N LYS A 12 -0.35 13.31 -4.09
CA LYS A 12 -0.69 13.71 -2.71
C LYS A 12 -1.21 12.53 -1.91
N PHE A 13 -2.08 11.72 -2.50
CA PHE A 13 -2.64 10.55 -1.86
C PHE A 13 -1.56 9.52 -1.56
N GLU A 14 -0.71 9.20 -2.53
CA GLU A 14 0.45 8.31 -2.34
C GLU A 14 1.36 8.82 -1.21
N ASN A 15 1.71 10.11 -1.22
CA ASN A 15 2.53 10.72 -0.16
C ASN A 15 1.87 10.64 1.23
N MET A 16 0.56 10.85 1.31
CA MET A 16 -0.19 10.70 2.58
C MET A 16 -0.08 9.27 3.10
N ILE A 17 -0.29 8.28 2.23
CA ILE A 17 -0.16 6.85 2.59
C ILE A 17 1.27 6.53 3.04
N ALA A 18 2.28 7.05 2.33
CA ALA A 18 3.68 6.89 2.69
C ALA A 18 3.98 7.42 4.11
N CYS A 19 3.52 8.64 4.42
CA CYS A 19 3.69 9.25 5.73
C CYS A 19 3.06 8.43 6.86
N GLU A 20 1.82 7.95 6.67
CA GLU A 20 1.13 7.15 7.69
C GLU A 20 1.80 5.79 7.90
N LEU A 21 2.18 5.11 6.82
CA LEU A 21 2.92 3.83 6.90
C LEU A 21 4.28 4.02 7.58
N TRP A 22 5.00 5.09 7.25
CA TRP A 22 6.29 5.40 7.85
C TRP A 22 6.15 5.72 9.34
N ARG A 23 5.14 6.51 9.73
CA ARG A 23 4.82 6.79 11.13
C ARG A 23 4.51 5.50 11.91
N ALA A 24 3.67 4.63 11.36
CA ALA A 24 3.34 3.35 11.98
C ALA A 24 4.55 2.41 12.11
N ALA A 25 5.37 2.30 11.05
CA ALA A 25 6.60 1.50 11.07
C ALA A 25 7.56 2.00 12.15
N THR A 26 7.79 3.32 12.21
CA THR A 26 8.66 3.94 13.23
C THR A 26 8.14 3.65 14.64
N LEU A 27 6.84 3.86 14.86
CA LEU A 27 6.21 3.62 16.16
C LEU A 27 6.32 2.15 16.58
N TRP A 28 6.08 1.19 15.68
CA TRP A 28 6.23 -0.23 16.01
C TRP A 28 7.66 -0.61 16.37
N THR A 29 8.65 -0.02 15.69
CA THR A 29 10.07 -0.18 16.02
C THR A 29 10.38 0.41 17.40
N ASP A 30 9.93 1.64 17.67
CA ASP A 30 10.17 2.33 18.95
C ASP A 30 9.51 1.62 20.15
N LEU A 31 8.36 0.96 19.92
CA LEU A 31 7.67 0.14 20.92
C LEU A 31 8.30 -1.26 21.10
N GLY A 32 9.30 -1.62 20.29
CA GLY A 32 10.00 -2.90 20.39
C GLY A 32 9.26 -4.09 19.79
N PHE A 33 8.32 -3.88 18.86
CA PHE A 33 7.59 -4.97 18.21
C PHE A 33 8.36 -5.67 17.08
N GLY A 34 9.55 -5.19 16.75
CA GLY A 34 10.45 -5.67 15.70
C GLY A 34 11.11 -4.50 14.97
N ASP A 35 12.03 -4.78 14.06
CA ASP A 35 12.61 -3.76 13.18
C ASP A 35 11.73 -3.59 11.93
N PHE A 36 10.95 -2.51 11.89
CA PHE A 36 10.07 -2.18 10.76
C PHE A 36 10.69 -1.15 9.83
N SER A 37 10.56 -1.38 8.53
CA SER A 37 10.98 -0.44 7.50
C SER A 37 10.00 -0.42 6.31
N LEU A 38 9.99 0.70 5.59
CA LEU A 38 9.16 0.95 4.42
C LEU A 38 10.05 1.08 3.18
N HIS A 39 9.73 0.36 2.11
CA HIS A 39 10.49 0.33 0.85
C HIS A 39 9.58 0.49 -0.36
N PHE A 40 10.10 1.02 -1.46
CA PHE A 40 9.47 0.95 -2.77
C PHE A 40 9.97 -0.30 -3.50
N ILE A 41 9.11 -1.00 -4.25
CA ILE A 41 9.52 -2.21 -4.98
C ILE A 41 9.30 -2.06 -6.49
N LYS A 42 10.34 -2.41 -7.24
CA LYS A 42 10.34 -2.42 -8.70
C LYS A 42 11.14 -3.60 -9.22
N ASP A 43 10.65 -4.26 -10.26
CA ASP A 43 11.37 -5.34 -10.91
C ASP A 43 11.99 -4.95 -12.26
N LYS A 44 12.70 -5.91 -12.87
CA LYS A 44 13.37 -5.74 -14.17
C LYS A 44 12.38 -5.56 -15.33
N GLU A 45 11.13 -5.97 -15.17
CA GLU A 45 10.03 -5.76 -16.13
C GLU A 45 9.36 -4.39 -15.96
N LYS A 46 9.91 -3.54 -15.08
CA LYS A 46 9.40 -2.20 -14.72
C LYS A 46 8.00 -2.23 -14.11
N ARG A 47 7.60 -3.34 -13.48
CA ARG A 47 6.41 -3.36 -12.62
C ARG A 47 6.77 -2.72 -11.30
N GLU A 48 5.86 -1.92 -10.76
CA GLU A 48 6.04 -1.15 -9.53
C GLU A 48 4.87 -1.43 -8.60
N VAL A 49 5.16 -1.56 -7.30
CA VAL A 49 4.18 -1.46 -6.23
C VAL A 49 4.67 -0.38 -5.28
N ASP A 50 3.76 0.51 -4.90
CA ASP A 50 4.13 1.75 -4.20
C ASP A 50 4.89 1.47 -2.91
N PHE A 51 4.43 0.52 -2.08
CA PHE A 51 5.09 0.23 -0.82
C PHE A 51 5.20 -1.25 -0.46
N LEU A 52 6.30 -1.58 0.22
CA LEU A 52 6.54 -2.83 0.90
C LEU A 52 6.91 -2.53 2.36
N VAL A 53 6.10 -3.01 3.29
CA VAL A 53 6.46 -3.02 4.72
C VAL A 53 7.28 -4.27 4.99
N VAL A 54 8.41 -4.09 5.67
CA VAL A 54 9.34 -5.15 6.05
C VAL A 54 9.42 -5.20 7.58
N LYS A 55 9.42 -6.40 8.15
CA LYS A 55 9.64 -6.65 9.59
C LYS A 55 10.80 -7.62 9.77
N ASP A 56 11.79 -7.25 10.57
CA ASP A 56 12.97 -8.08 10.90
C ASP A 56 13.67 -8.60 9.63
N GLY A 57 13.81 -7.75 8.62
CA GLY A 57 14.39 -8.08 7.31
C GLY A 57 13.51 -8.96 6.41
N LYS A 58 12.27 -9.27 6.79
CA LYS A 58 11.34 -10.09 6.01
C LYS A 58 10.16 -9.27 5.46
N PRO A 59 9.82 -9.41 4.17
CA PRO A 59 8.61 -8.80 3.58
C PRO A 59 7.36 -9.17 4.39
N LEU A 60 6.59 -8.16 4.82
CA LEU A 60 5.41 -8.34 5.65
C LEU A 60 4.11 -8.11 4.87
N VAL A 61 4.00 -6.98 4.16
CA VAL A 61 2.79 -6.63 3.38
C VAL A 61 3.13 -5.70 2.22
N LEU A 62 2.48 -5.93 1.09
CA LEU A 62 2.47 -5.02 -0.06
C LEU A 62 1.31 -4.03 0.05
N VAL A 63 1.55 -2.76 -0.25
CA VAL A 63 0.54 -1.70 -0.25
C VAL A 63 0.60 -0.92 -1.56
N GLU A 64 -0.54 -0.80 -2.24
CA GLU A 64 -0.73 0.05 -3.43
C GLU A 64 -1.72 1.17 -3.11
N ALA A 65 -1.41 2.41 -3.52
CA ALA A 65 -2.31 3.56 -3.40
C ALA A 65 -2.94 3.89 -4.76
N LYS A 66 -4.27 3.90 -4.83
CA LYS A 66 -5.03 4.28 -6.02
C LYS A 66 -6.17 5.19 -5.63
N LEU A 67 -6.37 6.34 -6.29
CA LEU A 67 -7.46 7.26 -5.88
C LEU A 67 -8.84 6.59 -5.89
N SER A 68 -9.18 5.88 -6.97
CA SER A 68 -10.54 5.36 -7.18
C SER A 68 -10.61 3.98 -7.84
N ASP A 69 -9.48 3.35 -8.17
CA ASP A 69 -9.52 2.01 -8.78
C ASP A 69 -10.04 0.99 -7.77
N THR A 70 -11.05 0.24 -8.21
CA THR A 70 -11.74 -0.76 -7.39
C THR A 70 -11.35 -2.19 -7.73
N GLN A 71 -10.46 -2.34 -8.72
CA GLN A 71 -9.82 -3.60 -9.07
C GLN A 71 -8.35 -3.55 -8.62
N PRO A 72 -7.76 -4.69 -8.24
CA PRO A 72 -6.38 -4.70 -7.79
C PRO A 72 -5.43 -4.39 -8.95
N ALA A 73 -4.44 -3.53 -8.70
CA ALA A 73 -3.39 -3.23 -9.65
C ALA A 73 -2.70 -4.53 -10.09
N ARG A 74 -2.45 -4.66 -11.41
CA ARG A 74 -1.84 -5.86 -11.97
C ARG A 74 -0.45 -6.13 -11.38
N SER A 75 0.33 -5.08 -11.13
CA SER A 75 1.64 -5.20 -10.48
C SER A 75 1.50 -5.76 -9.07
N LEU A 76 0.56 -5.24 -8.28
CA LEU A 76 0.27 -5.74 -6.93
C LEU A 76 -0.05 -7.24 -6.93
N ALA A 77 -0.91 -7.70 -7.85
CA ALA A 77 -1.23 -9.11 -7.99
C ALA A 77 -0.01 -9.98 -8.35
N VAL A 78 0.82 -9.51 -9.30
CA VAL A 78 2.03 -10.23 -9.71
C VAL A 78 3.05 -10.31 -8.57
N PHE A 79 3.30 -9.21 -7.85
CA PHE A 79 4.22 -9.21 -6.71
C PHE A 79 3.69 -10.07 -5.55
N GLN A 80 2.38 -10.09 -5.31
CA GLN A 80 1.79 -10.97 -4.32
C GLN A 80 2.02 -12.44 -4.68
N ASP A 81 1.88 -12.82 -5.95
CA ASP A 81 2.14 -14.18 -6.41
C ASP A 81 3.62 -14.57 -6.27
N ILE A 82 4.54 -13.63 -6.46
CA ILE A 82 5.98 -13.87 -6.30
C ILE A 82 6.36 -14.01 -4.82
N LEU A 83 5.89 -13.09 -3.97
CA LEU A 83 6.33 -13.00 -2.56
C LEU A 83 5.47 -13.84 -1.61
N GLN A 84 4.26 -14.22 -2.01
CA GLN A 84 3.32 -15.02 -1.21
C GLN A 84 2.91 -14.38 0.13
N ILE A 85 2.93 -13.05 0.21
CA ILE A 85 2.58 -12.24 1.40
C ILE A 85 1.21 -11.55 1.25
N PRO A 86 0.62 -11.02 2.33
CA PRO A 86 -0.56 -10.15 2.23
C PRO A 86 -0.34 -8.96 1.29
N ALA A 87 -1.41 -8.55 0.61
CA ALA A 87 -1.41 -7.37 -0.26
C ALA A 87 -2.71 -6.58 -0.04
N VAL A 88 -2.57 -5.25 -0.01
CA VAL A 88 -3.69 -4.32 0.12
C VAL A 88 -3.59 -3.20 -0.92
N GLN A 89 -4.72 -2.85 -1.52
CA GLN A 89 -4.88 -1.63 -2.29
C GLN A 89 -5.75 -0.66 -1.50
N LEU A 90 -5.21 0.53 -1.26
CA LEU A 90 -5.89 1.61 -0.55
C LEU A 90 -6.47 2.60 -1.54
N ASN A 91 -7.76 2.90 -1.37
CA ASN A 91 -8.47 3.89 -2.18
C ASN A 91 -8.94 5.10 -1.38
N ASN A 92 -9.01 6.26 -2.05
CA ASN A 92 -9.47 7.49 -1.42
C ASN A 92 -10.99 7.47 -1.23
N GLU A 93 -11.70 6.84 -2.18
CA GLU A 93 -13.15 6.75 -2.20
C GLU A 93 -13.58 5.28 -2.21
N GLY A 94 -14.42 4.88 -1.25
CA GLY A 94 -14.95 3.53 -1.16
C GLY A 94 -15.94 3.35 -0.02
N GLU A 95 -16.91 2.46 -0.20
CA GLU A 95 -17.98 2.19 0.77
C GLU A 95 -17.59 1.15 1.84
N GLY A 96 -16.46 0.46 1.66
CA GLY A 96 -15.95 -0.50 2.64
C GLY A 96 -14.93 -1.49 2.05
N TYR A 97 -14.59 -2.51 2.83
CA TYR A 97 -13.64 -3.54 2.44
C TYR A 97 -14.18 -4.45 1.33
N ARG A 98 -13.34 -4.76 0.35
CA ARG A 98 -13.58 -5.78 -0.66
C ARG A 98 -12.39 -6.74 -0.71
N VAL A 99 -12.68 -8.01 -0.95
CA VAL A 99 -11.63 -9.04 -1.09
C VAL A 99 -11.69 -9.59 -2.49
N ILE A 100 -10.55 -9.57 -3.18
CA ILE A 100 -10.39 -10.10 -4.54
C ILE A 100 -9.42 -11.28 -4.49
N GLN A 101 -9.82 -12.41 -5.06
CA GLN A 101 -8.99 -13.60 -5.10
C GLN A 101 -7.84 -13.43 -6.09
N ASN A 102 -6.63 -13.81 -5.68
CA ASN A 102 -5.44 -13.86 -6.50
C ASN A 102 -4.74 -15.21 -6.27
N GLY A 103 -5.08 -16.19 -7.11
CA GLY A 103 -4.64 -17.57 -6.93
C GLY A 103 -5.08 -18.17 -5.59
N SER A 104 -4.11 -18.50 -4.74
CA SER A 104 -4.33 -19.06 -3.39
C SER A 104 -4.41 -18.00 -2.28
N LYS A 105 -4.18 -16.73 -2.63
CA LYS A 105 -4.18 -15.58 -1.72
C LYS A 105 -5.33 -14.65 -2.07
N ASN A 106 -5.50 -13.65 -1.23
CA ASN A 106 -6.51 -12.61 -1.36
C ASN A 106 -5.82 -11.24 -1.35
N ILE A 107 -6.31 -10.33 -2.18
CA ILE A 107 -5.95 -8.91 -2.15
C ILE A 107 -7.11 -8.16 -1.47
N LEU A 108 -6.77 -7.42 -0.42
CA LEU A 108 -7.73 -6.54 0.24
C LEU A 108 -7.79 -5.21 -0.52
N ILE A 109 -8.99 -4.74 -0.83
CA ILE A 109 -9.23 -3.37 -1.29
C ILE A 109 -9.96 -2.65 -0.18
N ALA A 110 -9.46 -1.50 0.25
CA ALA A 110 -9.96 -0.80 1.42
C ALA A 110 -9.92 0.72 1.26
N PRO A 111 -10.93 1.45 1.78
CA PRO A 111 -10.81 2.89 1.95
C PRO A 111 -9.62 3.21 2.85
N ALA A 112 -8.74 4.10 2.40
CA ALA A 112 -7.53 4.49 3.12
C ALA A 112 -7.86 4.96 4.53
N TRP A 113 -8.83 5.86 4.70
CA TRP A 113 -9.24 6.37 6.01
C TRP A 113 -9.64 5.25 6.98
N GLN A 114 -10.30 4.20 6.50
CA GLN A 114 -10.79 3.10 7.33
C GLN A 114 -9.65 2.15 7.69
N TRP A 115 -8.76 1.84 6.75
CA TRP A 115 -7.61 0.98 6.99
C TRP A 115 -6.56 1.66 7.88
N LEU A 116 -6.27 2.93 7.62
CA LEU A 116 -5.32 3.74 8.39
C LEU A 116 -5.80 4.00 9.82
N ALA A 117 -7.11 4.11 10.06
CA ALA A 117 -7.66 4.25 11.41
C ALA A 117 -7.36 3.05 12.33
N GLY A 118 -6.95 1.91 11.77
CA GLY A 118 -6.48 0.74 12.52
C GLY A 118 -4.98 0.77 12.85
N LEU A 119 -4.22 1.73 12.30
CA LEU A 119 -2.83 1.95 12.69
C LEU A 119 -2.77 2.68 14.04
N PRO A 120 -1.80 2.37 14.90
CA PRO A 120 -1.63 3.04 16.19
C PRO A 120 -1.29 4.53 16.07
#